data_AF-A0A2G1MFA4-F1
#
_entry.id   AF-A0A2G1MFA4-F1
#
_cell.length_a   1.000
_cell.length_b   1.000
_cell.length_c   1.000
_cell.angle_alpha   90.00
_cell.angle_beta   90.00
_cell.angle_gamma   90.00
#
_symmetry.space_group_name_H-M   'P 1'
#
loop_
_entity.id
_entity.type
_entity.pdbx_description
1 polymer ?
#
loop_
_entity_poly.entity_id
_entity_poly.type
_entity_poly.pdbx_seq_one_letter_code
_entity_poly.pdbx_strand_id
1 'polypeptide(L)'
;MRGGPVPIAALAALLALPAQAIELHFCWQGAAGYSMTGTMRFPDALRDAPRIDEGDVTGFEITGWHEGARLGSWSLAALTPQTSWMLDFDPGEMRFVMPGIGVFQAWNADGQVSDCGTPGFGFNAGNGGQDICVDGRFVNESTIHWSTPLRATPEPVNPGCRQNILLSDRAR
;
A
#
# COMPACT_ATOMS: atom_id res chain seq x y z
N MET A 1 -60.88 -28.09 -4.55
CA MET A 1 -60.21 -27.43 -5.69
C MET A 1 -60.40 -25.92 -5.58
N ARG A 2 -59.31 -25.16 -5.37
CA ARG A 2 -59.16 -23.75 -5.73
C ARG A 2 -57.71 -23.35 -5.47
N GLY A 3 -56.95 -23.19 -6.55
CA GLY A 3 -55.57 -22.72 -6.52
C GLY A 3 -55.52 -21.22 -6.25
N GLY A 4 -54.51 -20.80 -5.48
CA GLY A 4 -54.14 -19.42 -5.22
C GLY A 4 -52.61 -19.26 -5.37
N PRO A 5 -52.14 -18.06 -5.70
CA PRO A 5 -51.09 -17.82 -6.69
C PRO A 5 -49.67 -18.14 -6.21
N VAL A 6 -48.86 -18.66 -7.12
CA VAL A 6 -47.42 -18.85 -6.95
C VAL A 6 -46.74 -17.47 -6.93
N PRO A 7 -46.02 -17.08 -5.86
CA PRO A 7 -45.22 -15.87 -5.88
C PRO A 7 -44.03 -16.08 -6.83
N ILE A 8 -43.98 -15.30 -7.91
CA ILE A 8 -42.82 -15.21 -8.78
C ILE A 8 -41.74 -14.46 -7.99
N ALA A 9 -40.85 -15.19 -7.34
CA ALA A 9 -39.63 -14.64 -6.76
C ALA A 9 -38.69 -14.28 -7.93
N ALA A 10 -38.70 -13.02 -8.34
CA ALA A 10 -37.70 -12.50 -9.26
C ALA A 10 -36.35 -12.44 -8.52
N LEU A 11 -35.50 -13.43 -8.77
CA LEU A 11 -34.12 -13.44 -8.31
C LEU A 11 -33.35 -12.36 -9.09
N ALA A 12 -33.27 -11.15 -8.53
CA ALA A 12 -32.41 -10.10 -9.06
C ALA A 12 -30.95 -10.50 -8.83
N ALA A 13 -30.33 -11.12 -9.83
CA ALA A 13 -28.89 -11.32 -9.85
C ALA A 13 -28.23 -9.94 -9.97
N LEU A 14 -27.75 -9.38 -8.86
CA LEU A 14 -26.85 -8.24 -8.90
C LEU A 14 -25.58 -8.71 -9.61
N LEU A 15 -25.43 -8.31 -10.88
CA LEU A 15 -24.17 -8.40 -11.59
C LEU A 15 -23.18 -7.49 -10.84
N ALA A 16 -22.30 -8.09 -10.04
CA ALA A 16 -21.13 -7.41 -9.51
C ALA A 16 -20.22 -7.08 -10.69
N LEU A 17 -20.43 -5.90 -11.29
CA LEU A 17 -19.48 -5.36 -12.25
C LEU A 17 -18.12 -5.22 -11.54
N PRO A 18 -17.00 -5.52 -12.20
CA PRO A 18 -15.70 -5.24 -11.62
C PRO A 18 -15.67 -3.75 -11.27
N ALA A 19 -15.49 -3.46 -9.97
CA ALA A 19 -15.34 -2.09 -9.53
C ALA A 19 -14.11 -1.52 -10.23
N GLN A 20 -14.32 -0.50 -11.06
CA GLN A 20 -13.22 0.20 -11.70
C GLN A 20 -12.36 0.81 -10.59
N ALA A 21 -11.09 0.42 -10.57
CA ALA A 21 -10.14 0.82 -9.55
C ALA A 21 -8.84 1.26 -10.22
N ILE A 22 -8.31 2.37 -9.74
CA ILE A 22 -6.95 2.78 -10.02
C ILE A 22 -6.04 1.83 -9.25
N GLU A 23 -5.05 1.27 -9.95
CA GLU A 23 -3.97 0.49 -9.36
C GLU A 23 -2.66 1.24 -9.54
N LEU A 24 -1.99 1.53 -8.43
CA LEU A 24 -0.68 2.17 -8.41
C LEU A 24 0.34 1.28 -7.73
N HIS A 25 1.57 1.36 -8.19
CA HIS A 25 2.72 0.67 -7.62
C HIS A 25 3.74 1.68 -7.12
N PHE A 26 4.46 1.35 -6.07
CA PHE A 26 5.46 2.24 -5.49
C PHE A 26 6.65 1.45 -4.98
N CYS A 27 7.82 2.09 -5.00
CA CYS A 27 9.02 1.54 -4.41
C CYS A 27 9.64 2.54 -3.45
N TRP A 28 9.79 2.12 -2.21
CA TRP A 28 10.55 2.82 -1.19
C TRP A 28 11.97 2.28 -1.18
N GLN A 29 12.95 3.19 -1.20
CA GLN A 29 14.36 2.84 -1.10
C GLN A 29 14.88 3.30 0.26
N GLY A 30 15.16 2.34 1.13
CA GLY A 30 15.76 2.57 2.44
C GLY A 30 17.28 2.71 2.40
N ALA A 31 17.87 2.84 3.58
CA ALA A 31 19.31 2.76 3.76
C ALA A 31 19.82 1.31 3.72
N ALA A 32 21.14 1.14 3.72
CA ALA A 32 21.84 -0.15 3.85
C ALA A 32 21.35 -1.30 2.91
N GLY A 33 20.83 -0.98 1.72
CA GLY A 33 20.38 -2.00 0.76
C GLY A 33 18.95 -2.51 1.00
N TYR A 34 18.21 -1.91 1.93
CA TYR A 34 16.79 -2.17 2.14
C TYR A 34 15.92 -1.49 1.11
N SER A 35 14.85 -2.15 0.71
CA SER A 35 13.79 -1.57 -0.12
C SER A 35 12.45 -2.21 0.19
N MET A 36 11.38 -1.58 -0.29
CA MET A 36 10.03 -2.11 -0.20
C MET A 36 9.28 -1.76 -1.46
N THR A 37 8.62 -2.75 -2.05
CA THR A 37 7.69 -2.57 -3.16
C THR A 37 6.27 -2.65 -2.64
N GLY A 38 5.35 -1.85 -3.17
CA GLY A 38 3.95 -1.98 -2.82
C GLY A 38 3.00 -1.69 -3.96
N THR A 39 1.75 -2.06 -3.74
CA THR A 39 0.62 -1.81 -4.63
C THR A 39 -0.55 -1.25 -3.81
N MET A 40 -1.23 -0.24 -4.35
CA MET A 40 -2.41 0.39 -3.76
C MET A 40 -3.52 0.46 -4.80
N ARG A 41 -4.75 0.18 -4.37
CA ARG A 41 -5.97 0.27 -5.19
C ARG A 41 -7.02 1.13 -4.50
N PHE A 42 -7.69 1.98 -5.28
CA PHE A 42 -8.82 2.80 -4.82
C PHE A 42 -9.79 3.07 -5.98
N PRO A 43 -11.07 3.41 -5.72
CA PRO A 43 -12.08 3.61 -6.77
C PRO A 43 -11.71 4.72 -7.77
N ASP A 44 -12.01 4.52 -9.05
CA ASP A 44 -11.77 5.51 -10.12
C ASP A 44 -12.40 6.88 -9.87
N ALA A 45 -13.53 6.91 -9.16
CA ALA A 45 -14.25 8.13 -8.80
C ALA A 45 -13.43 9.08 -7.89
N LEU A 46 -12.39 8.57 -7.23
CA LEU A 46 -11.51 9.34 -6.35
C LEU A 46 -10.23 9.83 -7.05
N ARG A 47 -10.10 9.63 -8.37
CA ARG A 47 -8.92 10.06 -9.15
C ARG A 47 -8.52 11.52 -8.89
N ASP A 48 -9.51 12.41 -8.86
CA ASP A 48 -9.32 13.85 -8.72
C ASP A 48 -9.63 14.35 -7.31
N ALA A 49 -9.76 13.43 -6.34
CA ALA A 49 -9.93 13.78 -4.94
C ALA A 49 -8.68 14.54 -4.44
N PRO A 50 -8.81 15.50 -3.52
CA PRO A 50 -7.65 16.17 -2.95
C PRO A 50 -6.79 15.23 -2.09
N ARG A 51 -7.36 14.11 -1.66
CA ARG A 51 -6.77 13.15 -0.75
C ARG A 51 -7.37 11.78 -0.92
N ILE A 52 -6.56 10.75 -0.68
CA ILE A 52 -6.96 9.36 -0.47
C ILE A 52 -6.43 8.95 0.90
N ASP A 53 -7.31 8.47 1.78
CA ASP A 53 -6.92 7.96 3.10
C ASP A 53 -7.11 6.44 3.25
N GLU A 54 -6.81 5.89 4.43
CA GLU A 54 -7.00 4.46 4.71
C GLU A 54 -8.40 3.89 4.41
N GLY A 55 -9.46 4.71 4.50
CA GLY A 55 -10.85 4.30 4.30
C GLY A 55 -11.25 4.21 2.82
N ASP A 56 -10.52 4.91 1.95
CA ASP A 56 -10.75 4.91 0.51
C ASP A 56 -10.07 3.73 -0.22
N VAL A 57 -9.06 3.13 0.40
CA VAL A 57 -8.25 2.08 -0.20
C VAL A 57 -8.98 0.74 -0.19
N THR A 58 -9.13 0.15 -1.38
CA THR A 58 -9.80 -1.15 -1.57
C THR A 58 -8.82 -2.32 -1.69
N GLY A 59 -7.53 -2.03 -1.84
CA GLY A 59 -6.47 -3.02 -1.82
C GLY A 59 -5.11 -2.39 -1.53
N PHE A 60 -4.33 -3.03 -0.67
CA PHE A 60 -2.99 -2.57 -0.32
C PHE A 60 -2.09 -3.76 -0.03
N GLU A 61 -0.85 -3.74 -0.53
CA GLU A 61 0.17 -4.74 -0.21
C GLU A 61 1.56 -4.11 -0.26
N ILE A 62 2.43 -4.53 0.66
CA ILE A 62 3.84 -4.19 0.69
C ILE A 62 4.68 -5.46 0.87
N THR A 63 5.83 -5.51 0.20
CA THR A 63 6.84 -6.55 0.34
C THR A 63 8.20 -5.90 0.56
N GLY A 64 8.89 -6.33 1.62
CA GLY A 64 10.22 -5.85 1.97
C GLY A 64 11.33 -6.70 1.38
N TRP A 65 12.46 -6.04 1.12
CA TRP A 65 13.64 -6.64 0.52
C TRP A 65 14.91 -6.12 1.20
N HIS A 66 15.95 -6.95 1.23
CA HIS A 66 17.32 -6.58 1.59
C HIS A 66 18.28 -7.19 0.57
N GLU A 67 19.02 -6.35 -0.14
CA GLU A 67 19.94 -6.78 -1.21
C GLU A 67 19.27 -7.69 -2.26
N GLY A 68 17.97 -7.48 -2.51
CA GLY A 68 17.15 -8.26 -3.43
C GLY A 68 16.57 -9.56 -2.85
N ALA A 69 16.94 -9.96 -1.63
CA ALA A 69 16.30 -11.07 -0.93
C ALA A 69 15.02 -10.61 -0.24
N ARG A 70 13.95 -11.40 -0.36
CA ARG A 70 12.65 -11.09 0.26
C ARG A 70 12.71 -11.26 1.78
N LEU A 71 12.26 -10.24 2.52
CA LEU A 71 12.18 -10.25 3.97
C LEU A 71 10.81 -10.72 4.47
N GLY A 72 9.74 -10.17 3.90
CA GLY A 72 8.38 -10.38 4.37
C GLY A 72 7.38 -9.52 3.61
N SER A 73 6.11 -9.60 3.97
CA SER A 73 5.04 -8.81 3.37
C SER A 73 3.89 -8.57 4.34
N TRP A 74 3.11 -7.53 4.07
CA TRP A 74 1.82 -7.30 4.69
C TRP A 74 0.82 -6.80 3.66
N SER A 75 -0.46 -7.09 3.85
CA SER A 75 -1.53 -6.62 2.96
C SER A 75 -2.80 -6.32 3.75
N LEU A 76 -3.69 -5.54 3.12
CA LEU A 76 -5.00 -5.18 3.68
C LEU A 76 -5.86 -6.42 4.03
N ALA A 77 -5.62 -7.56 3.39
CA ALA A 77 -6.31 -8.82 3.71
C ALA A 77 -5.96 -9.36 5.11
N ALA A 78 -4.84 -8.93 5.69
CA ALA A 78 -4.40 -9.27 7.05
C ALA A 78 -4.73 -8.18 8.08
N LEU A 79 -5.52 -7.16 7.71
CA LEU A 79 -5.88 -6.07 8.61
C LEU A 79 -6.73 -6.58 9.78
N THR A 80 -6.35 -6.20 11.01
CA THR A 80 -7.13 -6.46 12.23
C THR A 80 -7.36 -5.15 12.98
N PRO A 81 -8.29 -5.11 13.94
CA PRO A 81 -8.50 -3.92 14.79
C PRO A 81 -7.28 -3.49 15.60
N GLN A 82 -6.27 -4.36 15.75
CA GLN A 82 -5.03 -4.09 16.46
C GLN A 82 -3.90 -3.65 15.53
N THR A 83 -4.09 -3.74 14.21
CA THR A 83 -3.06 -3.39 13.24
C THR A 83 -2.92 -1.89 13.13
N SER A 84 -1.69 -1.38 13.30
CA SER A 84 -1.34 0.00 12.97
C SER A 84 -1.57 0.25 11.47
N TRP A 85 -2.61 1.01 11.14
CA TRP A 85 -3.04 1.31 9.77
C TRP A 85 -3.39 2.80 9.64
N MET A 86 -2.54 3.53 8.91
CA MET A 86 -2.76 4.91 8.52
C MET A 86 -2.12 5.11 7.16
N LEU A 87 -2.87 5.70 6.24
CA LEU A 87 -2.44 5.96 4.88
C LEU A 87 -2.92 7.34 4.46
N ASP A 88 -2.02 8.09 3.84
CA ASP A 88 -2.39 9.43 3.38
C ASP A 88 -1.69 9.77 2.06
N PHE A 89 -2.46 9.83 0.97
CA PHE A 89 -1.96 9.92 -0.39
C PHE A 89 -2.56 11.11 -1.15
N ASP A 90 -1.72 11.74 -1.97
CA ASP A 90 -2.09 12.84 -2.86
C ASP A 90 -2.12 12.30 -4.29
N PRO A 91 -3.31 12.11 -4.90
CA PRO A 91 -3.43 11.58 -6.25
C PRO A 91 -3.08 12.61 -7.33
N GLY A 92 -3.11 13.91 -7.03
CA GLY A 92 -2.66 14.96 -7.95
C GLY A 92 -1.13 14.97 -8.10
N GLU A 93 -0.41 14.76 -7.00
CA GLU A 93 1.06 14.70 -6.97
C GLU A 93 1.64 13.28 -7.08
N MET A 94 0.78 12.27 -7.10
CA MET A 94 1.11 10.84 -7.16
C MET A 94 2.13 10.43 -6.08
N ARG A 95 1.91 10.88 -4.84
CA ARG A 95 2.81 10.59 -3.72
C ARG A 95 2.10 10.41 -2.38
N PHE A 96 2.71 9.60 -1.53
CA PHE A 96 2.37 9.55 -0.12
C PHE A 96 2.85 10.83 0.55
N VAL A 97 2.06 11.33 1.49
CA VAL A 97 2.36 12.60 2.16
C VAL A 97 3.03 12.38 3.48
N MET A 98 4.03 13.22 3.70
CA MET A 98 5.04 13.07 4.73
C MET A 98 5.39 14.47 5.27
N PRO A 99 4.51 15.09 6.09
CA PRO A 99 4.66 16.48 6.51
C PRO A 99 5.78 16.67 7.55
N GLY A 100 6.34 15.57 8.09
CA GLY A 100 7.51 15.57 8.96
C GLY A 100 7.23 15.80 10.46
N ILE A 101 6.00 16.12 10.85
CA ILE A 101 5.56 16.14 12.26
C ILE A 101 4.42 15.13 12.43
N GLY A 102 4.55 14.22 13.38
CA GLY A 102 3.63 13.13 13.67
C GLY A 102 4.07 11.79 13.08
N VAL A 103 3.17 10.80 13.16
CA VAL A 103 3.20 9.62 12.30
C VAL A 103 2.27 9.94 11.13
N PHE A 104 2.66 9.60 9.91
CA PHE A 104 1.89 9.95 8.71
C PHE A 104 1.73 8.79 7.73
N GLN A 105 2.54 7.74 7.85
CA GLN A 105 2.23 6.43 7.27
C GLN A 105 2.51 5.37 8.34
N ALA A 106 1.57 4.44 8.53
CA ALA A 106 1.72 3.32 9.45
C ALA A 106 1.10 2.10 8.81
N TRP A 107 1.91 1.20 8.27
CA TRP A 107 1.45 0.04 7.51
C TRP A 107 1.93 -1.22 8.21
N ASN A 108 1.09 -1.73 9.12
CA ASN A 108 1.45 -2.80 10.06
C ASN A 108 2.73 -2.46 10.85
N ALA A 109 2.98 -1.18 11.13
CA ALA A 109 4.09 -0.72 11.95
C ALA A 109 3.68 0.58 12.65
N ASP A 110 3.65 0.56 13.97
CA ASP A 110 3.39 1.69 14.83
C ASP A 110 4.50 2.73 14.72
N GLY A 111 4.30 3.90 15.35
CA GLY A 111 5.30 4.97 15.37
C GLY A 111 6.62 4.62 16.08
N GLN A 112 6.75 3.42 16.66
CA GLN A 112 7.98 2.84 17.21
C GLN A 112 8.51 1.66 16.37
N VAL A 113 7.82 1.31 15.27
CA VAL A 113 8.18 0.31 14.27
C VAL A 113 8.42 -1.07 14.89
N SER A 114 7.55 -1.49 15.81
CA SER A 114 7.79 -2.66 16.66
C SER A 114 6.63 -3.67 16.72
N ASP A 115 5.50 -3.39 16.09
CA ASP A 115 4.26 -4.19 16.19
C ASP A 115 3.87 -4.93 14.90
N CYS A 116 4.78 -5.13 13.93
CA CYS A 116 4.44 -5.83 12.67
C CYS A 116 4.12 -7.33 12.78
N GLY A 117 4.11 -7.90 13.99
CA GLY A 117 3.84 -9.32 14.24
C GLY A 117 5.03 -10.24 14.00
N THR A 118 4.89 -11.52 14.37
CA THR A 118 5.94 -12.54 14.25
C THR A 118 5.34 -13.88 13.76
N PRO A 119 5.62 -14.34 12.53
CA PRO A 119 6.36 -13.62 11.50
C PRO A 119 5.61 -12.39 10.98
N GLY A 120 6.31 -11.37 10.49
CA GLY A 120 5.67 -10.10 10.13
C GLY A 120 6.55 -9.12 9.35
N PHE A 121 5.91 -8.18 8.66
CA PHE A 121 6.57 -7.08 7.97
C PHE A 121 5.72 -5.82 8.08
N GLY A 122 6.35 -4.66 8.27
CA GLY A 122 5.66 -3.38 8.30
C GLY A 122 6.55 -2.23 7.87
N PHE A 123 5.92 -1.10 7.59
CA PHE A 123 6.59 0.14 7.22
C PHE A 123 6.01 1.30 8.02
N ASN A 124 6.87 2.17 8.53
CA ASN A 124 6.48 3.40 9.19
C ASN A 124 7.10 4.60 8.48
N ALA A 125 6.37 5.71 8.51
CA ALA A 125 6.96 7.00 8.29
C ALA A 125 6.41 8.03 9.30
N GLY A 126 7.34 8.64 10.04
CA GLY A 126 7.05 9.54 11.16
C GLY A 126 8.24 10.42 11.54
N ASN A 127 8.20 11.03 12.74
CA ASN A 127 9.28 11.90 13.24
C ASN A 127 10.67 11.23 13.26
N GLY A 128 10.74 9.90 13.45
CA GLY A 128 12.00 9.16 13.50
C GLY A 128 12.66 8.93 12.14
N GLY A 129 11.88 9.06 11.05
CA GLY A 129 12.32 8.71 9.71
C GLY A 129 11.27 7.93 8.95
N GLN A 130 11.73 7.23 7.91
CA GLN A 130 10.98 6.19 7.22
C GLN A 130 11.78 4.91 7.33
N ASP A 131 11.12 3.81 7.70
CA ASP A 131 11.78 2.57 8.04
C ASP A 131 10.82 1.38 8.04
N ILE A 132 11.41 0.19 8.19
CA ILE A 132 10.68 -1.07 8.22
C ILE A 132 10.87 -1.78 9.56
N CYS A 133 9.95 -2.70 9.85
CA CYS A 133 10.17 -3.75 10.82
C CYS A 133 9.95 -5.12 10.22
N VAL A 134 10.64 -6.10 10.80
CA VAL A 134 10.56 -7.52 10.44
C VAL A 134 10.39 -8.32 11.72
N ASP A 135 9.41 -9.20 11.75
CA ASP A 135 9.14 -10.10 12.87
C ASP A 135 8.99 -9.39 14.23
N GLY A 136 8.37 -8.20 14.23
CA GLY A 136 8.16 -7.38 15.43
C GLY A 136 9.41 -6.62 15.88
N ARG A 137 10.42 -6.50 15.00
CA ARG A 137 11.69 -5.84 15.31
C ARG A 137 11.95 -4.70 14.34
N PHE A 138 12.13 -3.50 14.89
CA PHE A 138 12.58 -2.33 14.15
C PHE A 138 13.95 -2.58 13.50
N VAL A 139 14.06 -2.30 12.21
CA VAL A 139 15.31 -2.37 11.44
C VAL A 139 15.90 -0.97 11.31
N ASN A 140 16.62 -0.53 12.34
CA ASN A 140 17.19 0.83 12.42
C ASN A 140 18.13 1.20 11.26
N GLU A 141 18.82 0.23 10.69
CA GLU A 141 19.72 0.42 9.53
C GLU A 141 18.98 0.68 8.21
N SER A 142 17.67 0.46 8.16
CA SER A 142 16.82 0.78 7.01
C SER A 142 16.44 2.26 6.95
N THR A 143 16.58 3.00 8.07
CA THR A 143 16.02 4.33 8.25
C THR A 143 16.60 5.37 7.29
N ILE A 144 15.70 6.14 6.67
CA ILE A 144 16.02 7.34 5.89
C ILE A 144 15.27 8.55 6.43
N HIS A 145 15.63 9.74 5.94
CA HIS A 145 15.00 10.98 6.38
C HIS A 145 13.49 10.98 6.06
N TRP A 146 12.67 11.42 7.01
CA TRP A 146 11.20 11.38 6.93
C TRP A 146 10.63 12.12 5.73
N SER A 147 11.31 13.16 5.24
CA SER A 147 10.86 13.97 4.10
C SER A 147 11.21 13.37 2.73
N THR A 148 11.78 12.16 2.66
CA THR A 148 12.13 11.53 1.39
C THR A 148 10.85 11.19 0.61
N PRO A 149 10.65 11.70 -0.61
CA PRO A 149 9.38 11.46 -1.31
C PRO A 149 9.17 9.98 -1.64
N LEU A 150 7.99 9.44 -1.29
CA LEU A 150 7.53 8.14 -1.75
C LEU A 150 6.45 8.33 -2.82
N ARG A 151 6.79 7.99 -4.07
CA ARG A 151 5.92 8.19 -5.24
C ARG A 151 5.33 6.86 -5.71
N ALA A 152 4.13 6.95 -6.29
CA ALA A 152 3.46 5.83 -6.92
C ALA A 152 3.29 6.06 -8.43
N THR A 153 3.25 4.99 -9.20
CA THR A 153 3.13 4.99 -10.67
C THR A 153 2.15 3.91 -11.14
N PRO A 154 1.49 4.09 -12.29
CA PRO A 154 0.70 3.02 -12.91
C PRO A 154 1.54 1.79 -13.30
N GLU A 155 2.84 1.99 -13.56
CA GLU A 155 3.75 0.91 -13.96
C GLU A 155 4.26 0.11 -12.76
N PRO A 156 4.32 -1.23 -12.85
CA PRO A 156 4.91 -2.07 -11.82
C PRO A 156 6.38 -1.74 -11.55
N VAL A 157 6.74 -1.75 -10.27
CA VAL A 157 8.11 -1.56 -9.79
C VAL A 157 8.82 -2.90 -9.55
N ASN A 158 10.15 -2.88 -9.46
CA ASN A 158 10.95 -4.03 -9.04
C ASN A 158 11.63 -3.76 -7.67
N PRO A 159 12.14 -4.80 -7.00
CA PRO A 159 12.82 -4.66 -5.70
C PRO A 159 14.03 -3.72 -5.70
N GLY A 160 14.64 -3.46 -6.86
CA GLY A 160 15.75 -2.52 -7.00
C GLY A 160 15.31 -1.05 -7.11
N CYS A 161 14.02 -0.75 -6.98
CA CYS A 161 13.42 0.57 -7.18
C CYS A 161 13.78 1.25 -8.51
N ARG A 162 14.09 0.45 -9.53
CA ARG A 162 14.26 0.95 -10.90
C ARG A 162 12.91 0.87 -11.59
N GLN A 163 12.44 1.99 -12.14
CA GLN A 163 11.39 1.98 -13.15
C GLN A 163 11.81 0.99 -14.23
N ASN A 164 10.95 0.03 -14.57
CA ASN A 164 11.23 -0.90 -15.66
C ASN A 164 11.26 -0.08 -16.96
N ILE A 165 12.44 0.38 -17.37
CA ILE A 165 12.64 0.93 -18.71
C ILE A 165 12.37 -0.23 -19.66
N LEU A 166 11.20 -0.26 -20.27
CA LEU A 166 10.92 -1.15 -21.38
C LEU A 166 11.99 -0.87 -22.44
N LEU A 167 12.79 -1.88 -22.77
CA LEU A 167 13.86 -1.80 -23.78
C LEU A 167 13.35 -1.47 -25.20
N SER A 168 12.04 -1.22 -25.37
CA SER A 168 11.41 -0.78 -26.62
C SER A 168 11.67 0.68 -26.98
N ASP A 169 12.05 1.54 -26.03
CA ASP A 169 12.12 3.00 -26.29
C ASP A 169 13.50 3.52 -26.73
N ARG A 170 14.49 2.62 -26.94
CA ARG A 170 15.81 2.98 -27.50
C ARG A 170 15.99 2.64 -28.97
N ALA A 171 14.93 2.22 -29.66
CA ALA A 171 14.94 1.99 -31.10
C ALA A 171 14.06 3.03 -31.82
N ARG A 172 14.43 4.31 -31.74
CA ARG A 172 13.99 5.32 -32.70
C ARG A 172 14.99 6.47 -32.77
#